data_AF-D1AXJ4-F1
#
_entry.id   AF-D1AXJ4-F1
#
_cell.length_a   1.000
_cell.length_b   1.000
_cell.length_c   1.000
_cell.angle_alpha   90.00
_cell.angle_beta   90.00
_cell.angle_gamma   90.00
#
_symmetry.space_group_name_H-M   'P 1'
#
loop_
_entity.id
_entity.type
_entity.pdbx_description
1 polymer ?
#
loop_
_entity_poly.entity_id
_entity_poly.type
_entity_poly.pdbx_seq_one_letter_code
_entity_poly.pdbx_strand_id
1 'polypeptide(L)'
;MNDKIIIYYESLTGNVEKFISKMKSYEDFEFIKISSETIVEKEGHLITFTTGFGQISKNTDFFLTNNENYKKIKTVCSSGNMNWGKNFAKAGELINEKYGIYFIFKFELSGTLQDVKEYTRKIKKYEKERECN
;
A
#
# COMPACT_ATOMS: atom_id res chain seq x y z
N MET A 1 -16.09 -16.46 10.75
CA MET A 1 -15.61 -15.69 9.57
C MET A 1 -14.18 -15.33 9.89
N ASN A 2 -13.20 -15.73 9.08
CA ASN A 2 -11.85 -15.19 9.23
C ASN A 2 -11.93 -13.68 8.94
N ASP A 3 -11.33 -12.86 9.79
CA ASP A 3 -11.27 -11.43 9.56
C ASP A 3 -10.53 -11.17 8.24
N LYS A 4 -11.09 -10.25 7.43
CA LYS A 4 -10.50 -9.88 6.14
C LYS A 4 -9.22 -9.07 6.35
N ILE A 5 -8.25 -9.28 5.47
CA ILE A 5 -7.03 -8.46 5.40
C ILE A 5 -7.39 -7.10 4.82
N ILE A 6 -7.13 -6.03 5.57
CA ILE A 6 -7.47 -4.67 5.15
C ILE A 6 -6.36 -4.06 4.33
N ILE A 7 -6.72 -3.53 3.17
CA ILE A 7 -5.87 -2.75 2.28
C ILE A 7 -6.38 -1.32 2.24
N TYR A 8 -5.66 -0.42 2.90
CA TYR A 8 -5.78 1.01 2.73
C TYR A 8 -5.11 1.44 1.43
N TYR A 9 -5.71 2.32 0.65
CA TYR A 9 -5.08 2.78 -0.59
C TYR A 9 -5.38 4.23 -0.96
N GLU A 10 -4.43 4.86 -1.63
CA GLU A 10 -4.60 6.18 -2.25
C GLU A 10 -4.40 6.09 -3.76
N SER A 11 -5.19 6.83 -4.52
CA SER A 11 -5.07 6.91 -5.98
C SER A 11 -5.42 8.31 -6.47
N LEU A 12 -4.49 8.95 -7.20
CA LEU A 12 -4.72 10.25 -7.82
C LEU A 12 -5.24 10.12 -9.26
N THR A 13 -4.51 9.42 -10.14
CA THR A 13 -4.84 9.28 -11.57
C THR A 13 -5.52 7.96 -11.92
N GLY A 14 -5.95 7.18 -10.92
CA GLY A 14 -6.68 5.93 -11.12
C GLY A 14 -5.81 4.67 -11.32
N ASN A 15 -4.48 4.79 -11.34
CA ASN A 15 -3.60 3.63 -11.49
C ASN A 15 -3.72 2.63 -10.34
N VAL A 16 -3.61 3.12 -9.09
CA VAL A 16 -3.79 2.26 -7.90
C VAL A 16 -5.23 1.75 -7.83
N GLU A 17 -6.23 2.58 -8.15
CA GLU A 17 -7.64 2.15 -8.23
C GLU A 17 -7.86 0.95 -9.19
N LYS A 18 -7.21 0.98 -10.36
CA LYS A 18 -7.23 -0.14 -11.32
C LYS A 18 -6.47 -1.36 -10.81
N PHE A 19 -5.40 -1.19 -10.04
CA PHE A 19 -4.71 -2.31 -9.36
C PHE A 19 -5.63 -2.98 -8.34
N ILE A 20 -6.27 -2.18 -7.46
CA ILE A 20 -7.27 -2.67 -6.50
C ILE A 20 -8.42 -3.38 -7.21
N SER A 21 -8.89 -2.85 -8.33
CA SER A 21 -9.99 -3.46 -9.09
C SER A 21 -9.67 -4.88 -9.57
N LYS A 22 -8.41 -5.15 -9.94
CA LYS A 22 -7.93 -6.51 -10.29
C LYS A 22 -7.82 -7.42 -9.07
N MET A 23 -7.63 -6.86 -7.88
CA MET A 23 -7.58 -7.60 -6.62
C MET A 23 -8.96 -7.96 -6.05
N LYS A 24 -10.05 -7.35 -6.53
CA LYS A 24 -11.40 -7.58 -5.99
C LYS A 24 -11.90 -9.03 -6.14
N SER A 25 -11.24 -9.86 -6.96
CA SER A 25 -11.53 -11.29 -7.05
C SER A 25 -11.04 -12.11 -5.85
N TYR A 26 -10.23 -11.54 -4.96
CA TYR A 26 -9.77 -12.20 -3.74
C TYR A 26 -10.67 -11.81 -2.55
N GLU A 27 -11.50 -12.75 -2.09
CA GLU A 27 -12.52 -12.51 -1.05
C GLU A 27 -11.94 -12.23 0.35
N ASP A 28 -10.68 -12.63 0.57
CA ASP A 28 -9.97 -12.45 1.84
C ASP A 28 -9.60 -10.98 2.13
N PHE A 29 -9.84 -10.06 1.19
CA PHE A 29 -9.43 -8.66 1.31
C PHE A 29 -10.62 -7.70 1.44
N GLU A 30 -10.39 -6.65 2.23
CA GLU A 30 -11.23 -5.46 2.29
C GLU A 30 -10.41 -4.26 1.81
N PHE A 31 -11.01 -3.38 0.99
CA PHE A 31 -10.30 -2.26 0.37
C PHE A 31 -10.91 -0.93 0.83
N ILE A 32 -10.10 -0.10 1.47
CA ILE A 32 -10.51 1.20 2.00
C ILE A 32 -9.70 2.30 1.33
N LYS A 33 -10.38 3.17 0.59
CA LYS A 33 -9.74 4.35 -0.01
C LYS A 33 -9.51 5.39 1.07
N ILE A 34 -8.27 5.84 1.22
CA ILE A 34 -7.93 6.86 2.22
C ILE A 34 -7.98 8.27 1.62
N SER A 35 -8.26 9.21 2.51
CA SER A 35 -7.99 10.64 2.38
C SER A 35 -7.00 11.07 3.48
N SER A 36 -6.54 12.32 3.45
CA SER A 36 -5.73 12.89 4.53
C SER A 36 -6.40 12.80 5.90
N GLU A 37 -7.73 12.88 5.96
CA GLU A 37 -8.50 12.91 7.21
C GLU A 37 -8.94 11.52 7.69
N THR A 38 -8.60 10.46 6.95
CA THR A 38 -9.00 9.11 7.31
C THR A 38 -8.32 8.67 8.61
N ILE A 39 -9.11 8.21 9.57
CA ILE A 39 -8.63 7.57 10.80
C ILE A 39 -8.92 6.07 10.69
N VAL A 40 -7.91 5.24 10.94
CA VAL A 40 -8.07 3.78 10.85
C VAL A 40 -8.21 3.15 12.23
N GLU A 41 -9.16 2.22 12.34
CA GLU A 41 -9.44 1.51 13.59
C GLU A 41 -8.70 0.17 13.65
N LYS A 42 -8.55 -0.50 12.50
CA LYS A 42 -8.00 -1.85 12.37
C LYS A 42 -6.62 -1.81 11.73
N GLU A 43 -5.81 -2.82 12.03
CA GLU A 43 -4.53 -3.00 11.35
C GLU A 43 -4.72 -3.38 9.88
N GLY A 44 -3.82 -2.92 9.02
CA GLY A 44 -3.89 -3.20 7.60
C GLY A 44 -2.60 -2.88 6.85
N HIS A 45 -2.69 -2.85 5.53
CA HIS A 45 -1.57 -2.58 4.62
C HIS A 45 -1.89 -1.38 3.74
N LEU A 46 -0.88 -0.61 3.38
CA LEU A 46 -1.04 0.59 2.56
C LEU A 46 -0.57 0.34 1.13
N ILE A 47 -1.39 0.67 0.13
CA ILE A 47 -0.97 0.83 -1.27
C ILE A 47 -1.05 2.31 -1.65
N THR A 48 0.09 2.90 -1.97
CA THR A 48 0.18 4.30 -2.39
C THR A 48 0.85 4.41 -3.76
N PHE A 49 1.16 5.62 -4.18
CA PHE A 49 1.88 5.94 -5.40
C PHE A 49 3.00 6.94 -5.14
N THR A 50 3.94 7.02 -6.07
CA THR A 50 4.98 8.05 -6.05
C THR A 50 4.55 9.28 -6.83
N THR A 51 4.77 10.46 -6.27
CA THR A 51 4.49 11.75 -6.92
C THR A 51 5.77 12.57 -7.13
N GLY A 52 5.70 13.59 -7.98
CA GLY A 52 6.83 14.49 -8.25
C GLY A 52 8.11 13.73 -8.64
N PHE A 53 9.24 14.14 -8.07
CA PHE A 53 10.56 13.56 -8.33
C PHE A 53 10.92 12.43 -7.35
N GLY A 54 9.97 11.55 -7.02
CA GLY A 54 10.21 10.44 -6.08
C GLY A 54 9.64 10.67 -4.68
N GLN A 55 8.62 11.51 -4.53
CA GLN A 55 8.07 11.95 -3.26
C GLN A 55 6.88 11.09 -2.81
N ILE A 56 6.64 11.07 -1.49
CA ILE A 56 5.38 10.62 -0.89
C ILE A 56 4.29 11.65 -1.23
N SER A 57 3.07 11.21 -1.55
CA SER A 57 1.95 12.13 -1.75
C SER A 57 1.67 12.90 -0.45
N LYS A 58 1.18 14.14 -0.55
CA LYS A 58 0.81 14.93 0.63
C LYS A 58 -0.27 14.25 1.49
N ASN A 59 -1.25 13.60 0.85
CA ASN A 59 -2.32 12.92 1.57
C ASN A 59 -1.82 11.67 2.30
N THR A 60 -0.99 10.83 1.65
CA THR A 60 -0.38 9.67 2.30
C THR A 60 0.52 10.11 3.46
N ASP A 61 1.32 11.16 3.26
CA ASP A 61 2.23 11.66 4.31
C ASP A 61 1.44 12.21 5.51
N PHE A 62 0.36 12.97 5.26
CA PHE A 62 -0.49 13.49 6.32
C PHE A 62 -1.26 12.35 7.04
N PHE A 63 -1.80 11.39 6.29
CA PHE A 63 -2.44 10.20 6.83
C PHE A 63 -1.51 9.42 7.78
N LEU A 64 -0.24 9.23 7.40
CA LEU A 64 0.77 8.53 8.21
C LEU A 64 1.36 9.39 9.34
N THR A 65 1.22 10.71 9.28
CA THR A 65 1.66 11.59 10.39
C THR A 65 0.74 11.48 11.61
N ASN A 66 -0.48 10.96 11.44
CA ASN A 66 -1.33 10.62 12.56
C ASN A 66 -0.77 9.41 13.34
N ASN A 67 -0.47 9.61 14.62
CA ASN A 67 0.14 8.62 15.51
C ASN A 67 -0.68 7.32 15.66
N GLU A 68 -2.00 7.39 15.52
CA GLU A 68 -2.88 6.22 15.60
C GLU A 68 -2.90 5.44 14.28
N ASN A 69 -2.74 6.14 13.15
CA ASN A 69 -2.75 5.50 11.84
C ASN A 69 -1.46 4.73 11.57
N TYR A 70 -0.28 5.37 11.74
CA TYR A 70 0.98 4.73 11.32
C TYR A 70 1.25 3.41 12.06
N LYS A 71 0.88 3.33 13.35
CA LYS A 71 1.04 2.11 14.16
C LYS A 71 0.20 0.94 13.66
N LYS A 72 -0.90 1.22 12.96
CA LYS A 72 -1.82 0.22 12.42
C LYS A 72 -1.50 -0.18 10.98
N ILE A 73 -0.58 0.53 10.31
CA ILE A 73 -0.12 0.15 8.98
C ILE A 73 1.07 -0.79 9.10
N LYS A 74 0.84 -2.06 8.74
CA LYS A 74 1.83 -3.13 8.86
C LYS A 74 2.86 -3.11 7.73
N THR A 75 2.43 -2.83 6.51
CA THR A 75 3.30 -2.81 5.33
C THR A 75 2.88 -1.72 4.35
N VAL A 76 3.81 -1.31 3.49
CA VAL A 76 3.57 -0.36 2.40
C VAL A 76 3.96 -0.96 1.05
N CYS A 77 3.14 -0.70 0.04
CA CYS A 77 3.37 -0.98 -1.37
C CYS A 77 3.24 0.31 -2.18
N SER A 78 4.06 0.49 -3.22
CA SER A 78 4.05 1.72 -4.02
C SER A 78 3.94 1.46 -5.51
N SER A 79 2.98 2.14 -6.15
CA SER A 79 2.91 2.30 -7.60
C SER A 79 3.86 3.38 -8.09
N GLY A 80 4.49 3.16 -9.24
CA GLY A 80 5.33 4.15 -9.91
C GLY A 80 5.36 3.97 -11.43
N ASN A 81 6.30 4.62 -12.10
CA ASN A 81 6.58 4.41 -13.52
C ASN A 81 8.09 4.22 -13.69
N MET A 82 8.51 3.15 -14.38
CA MET A 82 9.92 2.75 -14.50
C MET A 82 10.74 3.76 -15.29
N ASN A 83 10.11 4.62 -16.09
CA ASN A 83 10.77 5.74 -16.78
C ASN A 83 11.43 6.73 -15.81
N TRP A 84 11.07 6.71 -14.52
CA TRP A 84 11.71 7.52 -13.48
C TRP A 84 13.01 6.93 -12.92
N GLY A 85 13.45 5.77 -13.42
CA GLY A 85 14.73 5.15 -13.04
C GLY A 85 14.85 4.96 -11.53
N LYS A 86 15.84 5.60 -10.90
CA LYS A 86 16.06 5.54 -9.44
C LYS A 86 14.87 6.03 -8.60
N ASN A 87 13.97 6.81 -9.19
CA ASN A 87 12.78 7.33 -8.53
C ASN A 87 11.53 6.44 -8.75
N PHE A 88 11.68 5.30 -9.42
CA PHE A 88 10.59 4.34 -9.63
C PHE A 88 10.03 3.83 -8.28
N ALA A 89 8.77 4.20 -8.02
CA ALA A 89 8.03 3.82 -6.83
C ALA A 89 8.74 4.19 -5.50
N LYS A 90 9.53 5.27 -5.52
CA LYS A 90 10.42 5.69 -4.42
C LYS A 90 9.67 6.03 -3.13
N ALA A 91 8.38 6.41 -3.22
CA ALA A 91 7.58 6.70 -2.04
C ALA A 91 7.52 5.55 -1.04
N GLY A 92 7.53 4.28 -1.49
CA GLY A 92 7.54 3.13 -0.59
C GLY A 92 8.83 3.03 0.25
N GLU A 93 9.98 3.31 -0.36
CA GLU A 93 11.27 3.35 0.34
C GLU A 93 11.32 4.51 1.35
N LEU A 94 10.85 5.69 0.95
CA LEU A 94 10.78 6.85 1.83
C LEU A 94 9.83 6.63 3.02
N ILE A 95 8.71 5.94 2.82
CA ILE A 95 7.79 5.59 3.91
C ILE A 95 8.44 4.62 4.89
N ASN A 96 9.22 3.66 4.39
CA ASN A 96 9.99 2.76 5.25
C ASN A 96 11.05 3.52 6.06
N GLU A 97 11.83 4.39 5.41
CA GLU A 97 12.85 5.21 6.06
C GLU A 97 12.26 6.15 7.12
N LYS A 98 11.11 6.80 6.82
CA LYS A 98 10.50 7.82 7.68
C LYS A 98 9.64 7.25 8.82
N TYR A 99 8.87 6.20 8.55
CA TYR A 99 7.87 5.67 9.49
C TYR A 99 8.18 4.26 10.01
N GLY A 100 9.23 3.60 9.49
CA GLY A 100 9.58 2.23 9.87
C GLY A 100 8.62 1.16 9.32
N ILE A 101 7.65 1.54 8.48
CA ILE A 101 6.66 0.63 7.90
C ILE A 101 7.33 -0.26 6.85
N TYR A 102 7.14 -1.58 6.92
CA TYR A 102 7.83 -2.53 6.04
C TYR A 102 7.44 -2.34 4.56
N PHE A 103 8.42 -2.01 3.70
CA PHE A 103 8.21 -1.87 2.27
C PHE A 103 8.19 -3.25 1.59
N ILE A 104 6.99 -3.74 1.26
CA ILE A 104 6.78 -5.12 0.85
C ILE A 104 6.89 -5.34 -0.66
N PHE A 105 6.50 -4.34 -1.45
CA PHE A 105 6.35 -4.48 -2.90
C PHE A 105 6.27 -3.13 -3.65
N LYS A 106 6.62 -3.14 -4.93
CA LYS A 106 6.35 -2.04 -5.86
C LYS A 106 5.94 -2.55 -7.23
N PHE A 107 5.13 -1.79 -7.94
CA PHE A 107 4.66 -2.13 -9.29
C PHE A 107 4.53 -0.90 -10.18
N GLU A 108 4.45 -1.13 -11.50
CA GLU A 108 4.33 -0.05 -12.49
C GLU A 108 2.87 0.26 -12.84
N LEU A 109 2.54 1.56 -12.87
CA LEU A 109 1.25 2.11 -13.25
C LEU A 109 0.10 1.38 -12.54
N SER A 110 -0.78 0.73 -13.29
CA SER A 110 -1.92 -0.01 -12.73
C SER A 110 -1.60 -1.46 -12.35
N GLY A 111 -0.35 -1.88 -12.49
CA GLY A 111 0.14 -3.24 -12.35
C GLY A 111 -0.44 -4.21 -13.36
N THR A 112 0.19 -5.36 -13.47
CA THR A 112 -0.26 -6.52 -14.23
C THR A 112 -1.05 -7.48 -13.33
N LEU A 113 -1.68 -8.50 -13.90
CA LEU A 113 -2.26 -9.59 -13.11
C LEU A 113 -1.19 -10.37 -12.33
N GLN A 114 0.04 -10.41 -12.84
CA GLN A 114 1.17 -11.03 -12.14
C GLN A 114 1.59 -10.22 -10.92
N ASP A 115 1.62 -8.89 -11.02
CA ASP A 115 1.89 -8.00 -9.88
C ASP A 115 0.84 -8.18 -8.78
N VAL A 116 -0.43 -8.30 -9.15
CA VAL A 116 -1.53 -8.59 -8.23
C VAL A 116 -1.32 -9.93 -7.53
N LYS A 117 -1.02 -10.99 -8.29
CA LYS A 117 -0.77 -12.33 -7.74
C LYS A 117 0.42 -12.34 -6.79
N GLU A 118 1.50 -11.64 -7.13
CA GLU A 118 2.69 -11.55 -6.30
C GLU A 118 2.45 -10.76 -5.03
N TYR A 119 1.82 -9.58 -5.13
CA TYR A 119 1.45 -8.76 -3.98
C TYR A 119 0.56 -9.53 -3.01
N THR A 120 -0.52 -10.14 -3.50
CA THR A 120 -1.43 -10.96 -2.68
C THR A 120 -0.70 -12.10 -1.97
N ARG A 121 0.20 -12.81 -2.66
CA ARG A 121 1.00 -13.88 -2.06
C ARG A 121 1.92 -13.36 -0.95
N LYS A 122 2.57 -12.21 -1.17
CA LYS A 122 3.46 -11.56 -0.18
C LYS A 122 2.68 -11.15 1.07
N ILE A 123 1.50 -10.53 0.91
CA ILE A 123 0.66 -10.10 2.03
C ILE A 123 0.16 -11.30 2.84
N LYS A 124 -0.40 -12.32 2.19
CA LYS A 124 -0.86 -13.54 2.89
C LYS A 124 0.28 -14.24 3.64
N LYS A 125 1.47 -14.27 3.04
CA LYS A 125 2.67 -14.81 3.71
C LYS A 125 3.05 -13.99 4.94
N TYR A 126 3.08 -12.66 4.81
CA TYR A 126 3.39 -11.75 5.91
C TYR A 126 2.42 -11.91 7.09
N GLU A 127 1.11 -11.98 6.83
CA GLU A 127 0.09 -12.19 7.86
C GLU A 127 0.29 -13.52 8.59
N LYS A 128 0.50 -14.61 7.84
CA LYS A 128 0.75 -15.94 8.42
C LYS A 128 2.00 -15.98 9.30
N GLU A 129 3.07 -15.32 8.89
CA GLU A 129 4.32 -15.26 9.67
C GLU A 129 4.14 -14.48 10.98
N ARG A 130 3.22 -13.52 11.04
CA ARG A 130 2.93 -12.75 12.25
C ARG A 130 1.99 -13.45 13.23
N GLU A 131 1.08 -14.30 12.76
CA GLU A 131 0.23 -15.12 13.64
C GLU A 131 1.04 -16.20 14.39
N CYS A 132 2.20 -16.60 13.86
CA CYS A 132 3.06 -17.63 14.45
C CYS A 132 4.10 -17.09 15.44
N ASN A 133 4.20 -15.77 15.63
CA ASN A 133 5.16 -15.10 16.53
C ASN A 133 4.42 -14.38 17.66
#